data_AF-A0AAD8H5W5-F1
#
_entry.id   AF-A0AAD8H5W5-F1
#
_cell.length_a   1.000
_cell.length_b   1.000
_cell.length_c   1.000
_cell.angle_alpha   90.00
_cell.angle_beta   90.00
_cell.angle_gamma   90.00
#
_symmetry.space_group_name_H-M   'P 1'
#
loop_
_entity.id
_entity.type
_entity.pdbx_description
1 polymer ?
#
loop_
_entity_poly.entity_id
_entity_poly.type
_entity_poly.pdbx_seq_one_letter_code
_entity_poly.pdbx_strand_id
1 'polypeptide(L)'
;MVYIPPGDQVYMILTSRLVWLLSSDHRSNSLAIPNTHLAFISIEVVKVLQAKFINNDMHMYDEETGTPAQARTSNLNEELGQVDTILSDKTGTLTCNQMEFLKAGTAYGISSSEVELAAAKQMAMDLDKQDHDFARTQLHNNDADVNNRRGFHSSEIELEQIVHSEDENRHKPLFEGFNFEDSRITNGNWSKEPHAELLLLFLRILAICHTAIPELIEETGSFSYEAESPDEGAFLVAARELGFEFCKRTQSSIFVRERHPISKEYVEREFKLLNLLDFTSKRKRMSVIVRYEDGQIFLFCKGADSIIFDRLSKQGSMFKEATTRHLNEYGEAGLRTLALAYKKIEEAEYSAWNEEFLRAKTSIGGDRETMLEHRTNYKKGCLSA
;
A
#
# COMPACT_ATOMS: atom_id res chain seq x y z
N MET A 1 22.50 11.79 -11.02
CA MET A 1 23.96 12.00 -11.06
C MET A 1 24.62 10.67 -10.71
N VAL A 2 25.27 10.00 -11.66
CA VAL A 2 26.06 8.81 -11.36
C VAL A 2 27.45 9.29 -10.97
N TYR A 3 27.84 9.02 -9.72
CA TYR A 3 29.18 9.30 -9.21
C TYR A 3 30.12 8.20 -9.71
N ILE A 4 31.05 8.57 -10.60
CA ILE A 4 32.10 7.67 -11.09
C ILE A 4 33.33 7.87 -10.18
N PRO A 5 33.78 6.86 -9.43
CA PRO A 5 34.96 6.98 -8.60
C PRO A 5 36.23 7.25 -9.43
N PRO A 6 37.16 8.08 -8.95
CA PRO A 6 38.36 8.44 -9.68
C PRO A 6 39.38 7.31 -9.56
N GLY A 7 39.37 6.36 -10.50
CA GLY A 7 40.33 5.24 -10.46
C GLY A 7 40.52 4.50 -11.78
N ASP A 8 39.45 4.17 -12.49
CA ASP A 8 39.54 3.35 -13.70
C ASP A 8 39.34 4.18 -14.97
N GLN A 9 40.40 4.91 -15.35
CA GLN A 9 40.50 5.46 -16.70
C GLN A 9 40.84 4.33 -17.68
N VAL A 10 39.82 3.62 -18.17
CA VAL A 10 39.97 2.84 -19.40
C VAL A 10 40.00 3.83 -20.57
N TYR A 11 41.20 4.36 -20.83
CA TYR A 11 41.47 5.07 -22.07
C TYR A 11 41.36 4.08 -23.22
N MET A 12 40.19 3.99 -23.85
CA MET A 12 40.11 3.45 -25.19
C MET A 12 40.67 4.49 -26.15
N ILE A 13 42.00 4.57 -26.22
CA ILE A 13 42.72 5.35 -27.22
C ILE A 13 42.51 4.65 -28.57
N LEU A 14 41.36 4.86 -29.20
CA LEU A 14 41.27 4.76 -30.66
C LEU A 14 42.06 5.95 -31.19
N THR A 15 43.38 5.78 -31.26
CA THR A 15 44.27 6.81 -31.80
C THR A 15 43.74 7.21 -33.17
N SER A 16 43.41 8.49 -33.34
CA SER A 16 43.16 9.14 -34.64
C SER A 16 44.36 9.04 -35.61
N ARG A 17 45.43 8.33 -35.24
CA ARG A 17 46.62 8.06 -36.06
C ARG A 17 46.40 7.06 -37.19
N LEU A 18 45.39 6.19 -37.14
CA LEU A 18 45.14 5.28 -38.27
C LEU A 18 44.48 6.01 -39.47
N VAL A 19 43.83 7.15 -39.23
CA VAL A 19 43.12 7.91 -40.29
C VAL A 19 44.05 8.88 -41.03
N TRP A 20 45.07 9.42 -40.36
CA TRP A 20 46.03 10.34 -40.99
C TRP A 20 46.98 9.67 -42.00
N LEU A 21 47.15 8.34 -41.94
CA LEU A 21 48.07 7.62 -42.83
C LEU A 21 47.51 7.34 -44.24
N LEU A 22 46.22 7.58 -44.49
CA LEU A 22 45.59 7.40 -45.81
C LEU A 22 45.20 8.70 -46.52
N SER A 23 45.48 9.87 -45.92
CA SER A 23 45.15 11.16 -46.52
C SER A 23 46.32 12.13 -46.36
N SER A 24 47.44 11.77 -47.00
CA SER A 24 48.52 12.72 -47.25
C SER A 24 48.50 13.05 -48.74
N ASP A 25 47.48 13.79 -49.18
CA ASP A 25 47.56 14.51 -50.45
C ASP A 25 47.32 16.00 -50.23
N HIS A 26 48.25 16.77 -50.75
CA HIS A 26 48.41 18.19 -50.55
C HIS A 26 47.40 18.95 -51.41
N ARG A 27 46.42 19.60 -50.76
CA ARG A 27 45.91 20.98 -51.04
C ARG A 27 44.42 21.10 -50.73
N SER A 28 44.09 21.95 -49.75
CA SER A 28 43.18 23.10 -49.88
C SER A 28 42.55 23.43 -48.52
N ASN A 29 42.79 24.65 -48.06
CA ASN A 29 42.04 25.29 -46.98
C ASN A 29 40.56 25.40 -47.37
N SER A 30 39.74 24.46 -46.92
CA SER A 30 38.31 24.62 -46.72
C SER A 30 37.85 23.46 -45.84
N LEU A 31 37.16 23.77 -44.74
CA LEU A 31 36.58 22.87 -43.73
C LEU A 31 36.55 21.39 -44.17
N ALA A 32 37.63 20.66 -43.92
CA ALA A 32 37.73 19.25 -44.23
C ALA A 32 36.85 18.52 -43.23
N ILE A 33 35.56 18.36 -43.57
CA ILE A 33 34.65 17.48 -42.85
C ILE A 33 35.33 16.11 -42.88
N PRO A 34 35.79 15.56 -41.73
CA PRO A 34 36.42 14.25 -41.72
C PRO A 34 35.48 13.28 -42.42
N ASN A 35 36.00 12.46 -43.35
CA ASN A 35 35.24 11.46 -44.12
C ASN A 35 34.02 10.99 -43.34
N THR A 36 32.84 11.53 -43.67
CA THR A 36 31.65 11.50 -42.82
C THR A 36 31.32 10.07 -42.35
N HIS A 37 31.54 9.09 -43.23
CA HIS A 37 31.40 7.67 -42.94
C HIS A 37 32.25 7.16 -41.75
N LEU A 38 33.51 7.56 -41.62
CA LEU A 38 34.38 7.13 -40.51
C LEU A 38 33.95 7.75 -39.17
N ALA A 39 33.46 8.99 -39.19
CA ALA A 39 32.92 9.64 -38.00
C ALA A 39 31.62 8.98 -37.53
N PHE A 40 30.71 8.64 -38.46
CA PHE A 40 29.50 7.87 -38.15
C PHE A 40 29.83 6.47 -37.61
N ILE A 41 30.81 5.76 -38.18
CA ILE A 41 31.22 4.45 -37.66
C ILE A 41 31.79 4.58 -36.24
N SER A 42 32.59 5.62 -35.96
CA SER A 42 33.16 5.83 -34.63
C SER A 42 32.09 6.12 -33.56
N ILE A 43 31.08 6.94 -33.86
CA ILE A 43 30.03 7.25 -32.87
C ILE A 43 29.14 6.05 -32.58
N GLU A 44 28.84 5.22 -33.59
CA GLU A 44 28.09 3.97 -33.43
C GLU A 44 28.84 2.99 -32.51
N VAL A 45 30.16 2.85 -32.66
CA VAL A 45 30.98 2.01 -31.78
C VAL A 45 30.92 2.51 -30.33
N VAL A 46 31.03 3.84 -30.12
CA VAL A 46 30.94 4.43 -28.78
C VAL A 46 29.57 4.16 -28.14
N LYS A 47 28.49 4.36 -28.90
CA LYS A 47 27.11 4.11 -28.44
C LYS A 47 26.88 2.66 -28.03
N VAL A 48 27.42 1.70 -28.80
CA VAL A 48 27.37 0.27 -28.46
C VAL A 48 28.15 -0.05 -27.19
N LEU A 49 29.34 0.54 -27.02
CA LEU A 49 30.14 0.35 -25.79
C LEU A 49 29.43 0.94 -24.56
N GLN A 50 28.81 2.12 -24.69
CA GLN A 50 28.00 2.73 -23.62
C GLN A 50 26.82 1.84 -23.23
N ALA A 51 26.08 1.29 -24.20
CA ALA A 51 25.00 0.34 -23.93
C ALA A 51 25.50 -0.90 -23.17
N LYS A 52 26.69 -1.40 -23.51
CA LYS A 52 27.31 -2.52 -22.78
C LYS A 52 27.69 -2.17 -21.34
N PHE A 53 28.10 -0.94 -21.07
CA PHE A 53 28.35 -0.50 -19.69
C PHE A 53 27.06 -0.42 -18.87
N ILE A 54 25.97 0.12 -19.44
CA ILE A 54 24.66 0.13 -18.78
C ILE A 54 24.23 -1.29 -18.41
N ASN A 55 24.41 -2.26 -19.32
CA ASN A 55 23.99 -3.64 -19.10
C ASN A 55 24.82 -4.39 -18.04
N ASN A 56 26.05 -3.94 -17.77
CA ASN A 56 26.96 -4.58 -16.82
C ASN A 56 27.02 -3.84 -15.47
N ASP A 57 26.17 -2.82 -15.28
CA ASP A 57 26.14 -2.06 -14.03
C ASP A 57 25.42 -2.86 -12.94
N MET A 58 26.15 -3.21 -11.87
CA MET A 58 25.60 -3.94 -10.73
C MET A 58 24.63 -3.11 -9.91
N HIS A 59 24.72 -1.78 -9.95
CA HIS A 59 23.78 -0.91 -9.22
C HIS A 59 22.41 -0.82 -9.89
N MET A 60 22.30 -1.26 -11.16
CA MET A 60 21.04 -1.37 -11.89
C MET A 60 20.62 -2.83 -12.09
N TYR A 61 21.10 -3.72 -11.23
CA TYR A 61 20.69 -5.12 -11.17
C TYR A 61 19.58 -5.29 -10.13
N ASP A 62 18.48 -5.91 -10.53
CA ASP A 62 17.42 -6.30 -9.60
C ASP A 62 17.68 -7.73 -9.08
N GLU A 63 17.98 -7.83 -7.79
CA GLU A 63 18.26 -9.10 -7.12
C GLU A 63 17.01 -9.99 -6.98
N GLU A 64 15.81 -9.41 -6.87
CA GLU A 64 14.58 -10.18 -6.64
C GLU A 64 14.15 -10.93 -7.90
N THR A 65 14.15 -10.26 -9.05
CA THR A 65 13.81 -10.89 -10.34
C THR A 65 15.02 -11.51 -11.04
N GLY A 66 16.23 -11.20 -10.58
CA GLY A 66 17.48 -11.60 -11.21
C GLY A 66 17.73 -10.91 -12.55
N THR A 67 17.12 -9.75 -12.79
CA THR A 67 17.13 -9.07 -14.09
C THR A 67 18.11 -7.89 -14.09
N PRO A 68 19.12 -7.86 -14.98
CA PRO A 68 19.97 -6.69 -15.15
C PRO A 68 19.29 -5.61 -16.00
N ALA A 69 19.73 -4.35 -15.87
CA ALA A 69 19.40 -3.32 -16.84
C ALA A 69 19.75 -3.74 -18.27
N GLN A 70 18.88 -3.38 -19.22
CA GLN A 70 19.05 -3.73 -20.62
C GLN A 70 18.79 -2.53 -21.54
N ALA A 71 19.87 -1.94 -22.06
CA ALA A 71 19.82 -0.94 -23.12
C ALA A 71 19.49 -1.62 -24.46
N ARG A 72 18.22 -1.57 -24.87
CA ARG A 72 17.72 -2.15 -26.13
C ARG A 72 18.02 -1.30 -27.37
N THR A 73 18.27 0.00 -27.18
CA THR A 73 18.55 0.94 -28.27
C THR A 73 19.71 1.84 -27.87
N SER A 74 20.90 1.58 -28.42
CA SER A 74 22.13 2.33 -28.14
C SER A 74 22.11 3.76 -28.68
N ASN A 75 21.22 4.05 -29.65
CA ASN A 75 21.21 5.33 -30.35
C ASN A 75 20.72 6.50 -29.51
N LEU A 76 20.04 6.20 -28.40
CA LEU A 76 19.39 7.16 -27.51
C LEU A 76 20.17 7.37 -26.20
N ASN A 77 21.35 6.77 -26.05
CA ASN A 77 22.11 6.82 -24.81
C ASN A 77 22.44 8.26 -24.39
N GLU A 78 22.76 9.15 -25.34
CA GLU A 78 23.00 10.57 -25.05
C GLU A 78 21.74 11.37 -24.70
N GLU A 79 20.56 10.92 -25.12
CA GLU A 79 19.29 11.59 -24.83
C GLU A 79 18.90 11.43 -23.36
N LEU A 80 19.31 10.32 -22.72
CA LEU A 80 19.10 10.10 -21.28
C LEU A 80 19.66 11.23 -20.40
N GLY A 81 20.75 11.88 -20.85
CA GLY A 81 21.35 13.03 -20.16
C GLY A 81 20.63 14.36 -20.40
N GLN A 82 19.66 14.40 -21.32
CA GLN A 82 18.91 15.59 -21.74
C GLN A 82 17.43 15.52 -21.32
N VAL A 83 17.01 14.46 -20.63
CA VAL A 83 15.63 14.30 -20.17
C VAL A 83 15.28 15.39 -19.16
N ASP A 84 14.23 16.18 -19.45
CA ASP A 84 13.66 17.18 -18.53
C ASP A 84 12.39 16.68 -17.83
N THR A 85 11.62 15.80 -18.48
CA THR A 85 10.28 15.37 -18.08
C THR A 85 10.21 13.85 -18.10
N ILE A 86 9.82 13.26 -16.97
CA ILE A 86 9.58 11.82 -16.85
C ILE A 86 8.07 11.59 -16.76
N LEU A 87 7.53 10.83 -17.71
CA LEU A 87 6.16 10.34 -17.64
C LEU A 87 6.20 8.92 -17.09
N SER A 88 5.74 8.73 -15.86
CA SER A 88 5.68 7.42 -15.22
C SER A 88 4.27 6.88 -15.23
N ASP A 89 4.13 5.59 -15.52
CA ASP A 89 2.89 4.87 -15.17
C ASP A 89 2.85 4.65 -13.66
N LYS A 90 1.65 4.53 -13.09
CA LYS A 90 1.46 4.26 -11.66
C LYS A 90 1.63 2.78 -11.37
N THR A 91 0.88 1.93 -12.06
CA THR A 91 0.75 0.52 -11.71
C THR A 91 1.88 -0.28 -12.35
N GLY A 92 2.65 -1.02 -11.55
CA GLY A 92 3.79 -1.80 -12.04
C GLY A 92 5.05 -0.99 -12.33
N THR A 93 5.04 0.32 -12.04
CA THR A 93 6.25 1.18 -12.04
C THR A 93 6.42 1.92 -10.72
N LEU A 94 5.44 2.73 -10.31
CA LEU A 94 5.50 3.41 -9.00
C LEU A 94 5.02 2.52 -7.85
N THR A 95 4.14 1.56 -8.13
CA THR A 95 3.60 0.66 -7.11
C THR A 95 3.76 -0.80 -7.53
N CYS A 96 4.39 -1.62 -6.68
CA CYS A 96 4.19 -3.07 -6.69
C CYS A 96 2.72 -3.30 -6.34
N ASN A 97 1.96 -4.02 -7.16
CA ASN A 97 0.50 -4.22 -6.98
C ASN A 97 0.18 -5.16 -5.79
N GLN A 98 0.81 -4.90 -4.65
CA GLN A 98 0.69 -5.55 -3.37
C GLN A 98 0.12 -4.52 -2.39
N MET A 99 -0.79 -4.97 -1.53
CA MET A 99 -1.45 -4.12 -0.55
C MET A 99 -1.15 -4.67 0.84
N GLU A 100 -0.82 -3.78 1.77
CA GLU A 100 -0.55 -4.11 3.16
C GLU A 100 -1.57 -3.44 4.08
N PHE A 101 -1.94 -4.13 5.14
CA PHE A 101 -2.75 -3.56 6.21
C PHE A 101 -1.82 -2.91 7.24
N LEU A 102 -1.98 -1.60 7.47
CA LEU A 102 -1.06 -0.82 8.32
C LEU A 102 -1.72 -0.26 9.58
N LYS A 103 -2.92 0.34 9.47
CA LYS A 103 -3.58 1.08 10.56
C LYS A 103 -5.08 0.78 10.63
N ALA A 104 -5.65 0.84 11.83
CA ALA A 104 -7.07 0.54 12.05
C ALA A 104 -7.69 1.34 13.21
N GLY A 105 -8.95 1.74 13.07
CA GLY A 105 -9.81 2.20 14.17
C GLY A 105 -9.24 3.39 14.97
N THR A 106 -9.27 3.26 16.30
CA THR A 106 -8.77 4.26 17.27
C THR A 106 -7.25 4.23 17.36
N ALA A 107 -6.58 4.54 16.24
CA ALA A 107 -5.13 4.59 16.11
C ALA A 107 -4.41 3.29 16.51
N TYR A 108 -4.95 2.14 16.09
CA TYR A 108 -4.21 0.88 16.17
C TYR A 108 -3.26 0.75 14.98
N GLY A 109 -2.08 0.19 15.21
CA GLY A 109 -0.99 0.08 14.25
C GLY A 109 0.06 1.15 14.48
N ILE A 110 1.29 0.72 14.77
CA ILE A 110 2.44 1.58 15.07
C ILE A 110 3.37 1.69 13.86
N SER A 111 3.21 0.82 12.86
CA SER A 111 4.04 0.82 11.66
C SER A 111 3.93 2.14 10.90
N SER A 112 5.08 2.78 10.69
CA SER A 112 5.20 3.97 9.87
C SER A 112 5.28 3.55 8.40
N SER A 113 4.60 4.27 7.52
CA SER A 113 4.76 4.04 6.08
C SER A 113 6.13 4.54 5.61
N GLU A 114 6.66 4.00 4.51
CA GLU A 114 7.90 4.52 3.91
C GLU A 114 7.79 6.00 3.56
N VAL A 115 6.59 6.47 3.23
CA VAL A 115 6.28 7.88 2.96
C VAL A 115 6.39 8.71 4.24
N GLU A 116 5.83 8.24 5.36
CA GLU A 116 5.96 8.90 6.66
C GLU A 116 7.43 8.99 7.09
N LEU A 117 8.22 7.93 6.89
CA LEU A 117 9.65 7.92 7.20
C LEU A 117 10.45 8.84 6.28
N ALA A 118 10.16 8.85 4.98
CA ALA A 118 10.82 9.74 4.02
C ALA A 118 10.50 11.21 4.29
N ALA A 119 9.24 11.52 4.61
CA ALA A 119 8.82 12.87 5.00
C ALA A 119 9.50 13.31 6.31
N ALA A 120 9.57 12.43 7.32
CA ALA A 120 10.28 12.70 8.57
C ALA A 120 11.78 12.94 8.34
N LYS A 121 12.43 12.12 7.51
CA LYS A 121 13.84 12.31 7.12
C LYS A 121 14.05 13.64 6.40
N GLN A 122 13.17 14.00 5.48
CA GLN A 122 13.26 15.28 4.78
C GLN A 122 13.07 16.48 5.73
N MET A 123 12.11 16.39 6.66
CA MET A 123 11.91 17.40 7.69
C MET A 123 13.13 17.53 8.60
N ALA A 124 13.74 16.42 9.02
CA ALA A 124 14.99 16.43 9.80
C ALA A 124 16.14 17.11 9.02
N MET A 125 16.31 16.76 7.74
CA MET A 125 17.33 17.39 6.88
C MET A 125 17.10 18.89 6.68
N ASP A 126 15.85 19.36 6.66
CA ASP A 126 15.54 20.78 6.50
C ASP A 126 15.71 21.56 7.82
N LEU A 127 15.51 20.90 8.97
CA LEU A 127 15.85 21.46 10.29
C LEU A 127 17.37 21.61 10.45
N ASP A 128 18.16 20.60 10.07
CA ASP A 128 19.63 20.67 10.10
C ASP A 128 20.17 21.80 9.20
N LYS A 129 19.54 22.05 8.05
CA LYS A 129 19.87 23.19 7.18
C LYS A 129 19.53 24.52 7.84
N GLN A 130 18.39 24.62 8.53
CA GLN A 130 18.01 25.83 9.25
C GLN A 130 18.95 26.12 10.41
N ASP A 131 19.41 25.11 11.15
CA ASP A 131 20.42 25.29 12.20
C ASP A 131 21.79 25.68 11.64
N HIS A 132 22.18 25.14 10.49
CA HIS A 132 23.39 25.59 9.79
C HIS A 132 23.29 27.03 9.26
N ASP A 133 22.11 27.46 8.80
CA ASP A 133 21.86 28.84 8.37
C ASP A 133 21.77 29.80 9.57
N PHE A 134 21.18 29.37 10.70
CA PHE A 134 21.14 30.15 11.93
C PHE A 134 22.53 30.30 12.56
N ALA A 135 23.36 29.26 12.52
CA ALA A 135 24.77 29.30 12.94
C ALA A 135 25.64 30.18 12.02
N ARG A 136 25.38 30.21 10.71
CA ARG A 136 26.04 31.17 9.79
C ARG A 136 25.61 32.61 10.04
N THR A 137 24.38 32.85 10.47
CA THR A 137 23.84 34.20 10.72
C THR A 137 24.29 34.77 12.07
N GLN A 138 24.49 33.92 13.08
CA GLN A 138 25.04 34.29 14.40
C GLN A 138 26.52 34.65 14.37
N LEU A 139 27.29 34.22 13.35
CA LEU A 139 28.68 34.66 13.16
C LEU A 139 28.81 36.12 12.66
N HIS A 140 27.69 36.84 12.45
CA HIS A 140 27.71 38.25 12.02
C HIS A 140 27.16 39.25 13.04
N ASN A 141 26.61 38.83 14.18
CA ASN A 141 26.12 39.76 15.21
C ASN A 141 26.47 39.24 16.60
N ASN A 142 27.63 39.66 17.11
CA ASN A 142 27.86 39.67 18.56
C ASN A 142 27.04 40.81 19.16
N ASP A 143 25.95 40.48 19.86
CA ASP A 143 25.70 40.93 21.24
C ASP A 143 24.28 40.58 21.69
N ALA A 144 24.20 39.99 22.88
CA ALA A 144 23.07 39.91 23.82
C ALA A 144 21.68 39.48 23.30
N ASP A 145 21.18 38.31 23.70
CA ASP A 145 20.20 38.22 24.79
C ASP A 145 19.86 36.76 25.17
N VAL A 146 19.39 36.62 26.40
CA VAL A 146 19.22 35.43 27.23
C VAL A 146 17.81 34.82 27.10
N ASN A 147 17.70 33.52 27.39
CA ASN A 147 16.47 32.78 27.76
C ASN A 147 15.31 32.67 26.74
N ASN A 148 15.37 31.66 25.85
CA ASN A 148 14.14 30.95 25.44
C ASN A 148 14.38 29.53 24.87
N ARG A 149 15.15 28.67 25.57
CA ARG A 149 15.45 27.28 25.12
C ARG A 149 14.72 26.20 25.92
N ARG A 150 13.42 26.35 26.17
CA ARG A 150 12.63 25.30 26.88
C ARG A 150 11.35 24.84 26.17
N GLY A 151 11.05 25.37 24.98
CA GLY A 151 9.87 24.98 24.19
C GLY A 151 10.14 24.02 23.03
N PHE A 152 11.40 23.78 22.67
CA PHE A 152 11.77 23.06 21.43
C PHE A 152 12.21 21.60 21.66
N HIS A 153 12.49 21.23 22.91
CA HIS A 153 13.07 19.93 23.24
C HIS A 153 12.05 18.78 23.28
N SER A 154 10.75 19.06 23.15
CA SER A 154 9.70 18.03 23.10
C SER A 154 9.62 17.36 21.73
N SER A 155 9.78 18.15 20.66
CA SER A 155 9.69 17.70 19.27
C SER A 155 10.94 16.91 18.86
N GLU A 156 12.09 17.34 19.39
CA GLU A 156 13.40 16.72 19.18
C GLU A 156 13.45 15.30 19.76
N ILE A 157 12.84 15.06 20.93
CA ILE A 157 12.75 13.72 21.55
C ILE A 157 11.86 12.77 20.74
N GLU A 158 10.76 13.26 20.13
CA GLU A 158 9.92 12.43 19.24
C GLU A 158 10.61 12.13 17.91
N LEU A 159 11.34 13.09 17.32
CA LEU A 159 12.12 12.89 16.09
C LEU A 159 13.35 12.00 16.29
N GLU A 160 14.09 12.16 17.40
CA GLU A 160 15.23 11.33 17.75
C GLU A 160 14.83 9.87 18.01
N GLN A 161 13.65 9.61 18.59
CA GLN A 161 13.13 8.25 18.74
C GLN A 161 12.80 7.57 17.39
N ILE A 162 12.42 8.35 16.37
CA ILE A 162 12.16 7.85 15.01
C ILE A 162 13.46 7.62 14.24
N VAL A 163 14.50 8.43 14.49
CA VAL A 163 15.79 8.37 13.77
C VAL A 163 16.78 7.40 14.41
N HIS A 164 16.74 7.18 15.73
CA HIS A 164 17.66 6.26 16.43
C HIS A 164 17.26 4.76 16.35
N SER A 165 16.21 4.39 15.62
CA SER A 165 15.94 2.98 15.30
C SER A 165 16.81 2.44 14.15
N GLU A 166 18.03 2.96 14.00
CA GLU A 166 19.05 2.47 13.05
C GLU A 166 19.94 1.35 13.65
N ASP A 167 19.47 0.65 14.70
CA ASP A 167 20.22 -0.47 15.29
C ASP A 167 19.80 -1.82 14.66
N GLU A 168 20.67 -2.31 13.77
CA GLU A 168 21.00 -3.68 13.31
C GLU A 168 20.03 -4.87 13.51
N ASN A 169 18.72 -4.68 13.50
CA ASN A 169 17.79 -5.82 13.44
C ASN A 169 16.46 -5.44 12.78
N ARG A 170 16.52 -4.99 11.52
CA ARG A 170 15.34 -5.05 10.64
C ARG A 170 14.93 -6.51 10.54
N HIS A 171 14.00 -6.92 11.39
CA HIS A 171 13.26 -8.14 11.17
C HIS A 171 12.67 -8.00 9.78
N LYS A 172 13.10 -8.85 8.85
CA LYS A 172 12.35 -9.13 7.63
C LYS A 172 10.87 -9.22 8.04
N PRO A 173 9.94 -8.64 7.26
CA PRO A 173 8.52 -8.80 7.55
C PRO A 173 8.28 -10.28 7.82
N LEU A 174 7.67 -10.59 8.98
CA LEU A 174 7.48 -11.97 9.43
C LEU A 174 6.76 -12.80 8.35
N PHE A 175 5.98 -12.14 7.48
CA PHE A 175 5.34 -12.68 6.28
C PHE A 175 5.19 -11.58 5.20
N GLU A 176 5.29 -11.96 3.93
CA GLU A 176 5.03 -11.09 2.77
C GLU A 176 3.59 -10.56 2.84
N GLY A 177 3.39 -9.23 2.88
CA GLY A 177 2.07 -8.59 2.87
C GLY A 177 1.44 -8.27 4.24
N PHE A 178 2.15 -8.42 5.36
CA PHE A 178 1.67 -8.00 6.69
C PHE A 178 2.67 -7.09 7.41
N ASN A 179 2.30 -5.82 7.55
CA ASN A 179 3.08 -4.79 8.23
C ASN A 179 2.22 -4.05 9.26
N PHE A 180 1.55 -4.82 10.11
CA PHE A 180 0.75 -4.29 11.21
C PHE A 180 1.33 -4.77 12.53
N GLU A 181 1.81 -3.84 13.35
CA GLU A 181 2.28 -4.14 14.70
C GLU A 181 1.54 -3.28 15.72
N ASP A 182 0.83 -3.95 16.63
CA ASP A 182 0.22 -3.31 17.79
C ASP A 182 0.00 -4.33 18.91
N SER A 183 0.71 -4.16 20.02
CA SER A 183 0.63 -5.09 21.16
C SER A 183 -0.75 -5.11 21.83
N ARG A 184 -1.57 -4.08 21.63
CA ARG A 184 -2.93 -3.98 22.20
C ARG A 184 -3.91 -4.95 21.55
N ILE A 185 -3.78 -5.21 20.24
CA ILE A 185 -4.75 -6.06 19.52
C ILE A 185 -4.17 -7.41 19.07
N THR A 186 -2.85 -7.50 18.90
CA THR A 186 -2.19 -8.76 18.51
C THR A 186 -2.22 -9.81 19.62
N ASN A 187 -1.98 -11.07 19.26
CA ASN A 187 -1.88 -12.19 20.21
C ASN A 187 -3.11 -12.38 21.14
N GLY A 188 -4.30 -12.00 20.66
CA GLY A 188 -5.55 -12.10 21.43
C GLY A 188 -5.77 -10.97 22.46
N ASN A 189 -4.87 -9.98 22.52
CA ASN A 189 -5.01 -8.86 23.45
C ASN A 189 -6.20 -7.95 23.10
N TRP A 190 -6.72 -8.00 21.87
CA TRP A 190 -7.95 -7.28 21.47
C TRP A 190 -9.14 -7.56 22.41
N SER A 191 -9.15 -8.72 23.08
CA SER A 191 -10.19 -9.09 24.06
C SER A 191 -10.14 -8.29 25.36
N LYS A 192 -9.00 -7.64 25.66
CA LYS A 192 -8.78 -6.83 26.86
C LYS A 192 -9.04 -5.34 26.61
N GLU A 193 -9.11 -4.94 25.35
CA GLU A 193 -9.35 -3.56 24.97
C GLU A 193 -10.77 -3.10 25.33
N PRO A 194 -10.97 -1.79 25.56
CA PRO A 194 -12.28 -1.22 25.71
C PRO A 194 -13.14 -1.54 24.47
N HIS A 195 -14.36 -2.03 24.69
CA HIS A 195 -15.27 -2.46 23.62
C HIS A 195 -14.80 -3.68 22.81
N ALA A 196 -14.22 -4.70 23.47
CA ALA A 196 -13.81 -5.97 22.86
C ALA A 196 -14.87 -6.61 21.92
N GLU A 197 -16.16 -6.48 22.22
CA GLU A 197 -17.25 -6.95 21.35
C GLU A 197 -17.27 -6.26 19.98
N LEU A 198 -16.96 -4.96 19.92
CA LEU A 198 -16.86 -4.22 18.66
C LEU A 198 -15.61 -4.63 17.88
N LEU A 199 -14.48 -4.85 18.57
CA LEU A 199 -13.26 -5.35 17.94
C LEU A 199 -13.46 -6.76 17.37
N LEU A 200 -14.16 -7.63 18.08
CA LEU A 200 -14.54 -8.95 17.58
C LEU A 200 -15.33 -8.83 16.27
N LEU A 201 -16.31 -7.93 16.21
CA LEU A 201 -17.07 -7.67 14.99
C LEU A 201 -16.20 -7.09 13.87
N PHE A 202 -15.31 -6.15 14.18
CA PHE A 202 -14.34 -5.59 13.24
C PHE A 202 -13.49 -6.68 12.58
N LEU A 203 -12.87 -7.55 13.39
CA LEU A 203 -12.01 -8.64 12.91
C LEU A 203 -12.81 -9.67 12.10
N ARG A 204 -14.04 -9.97 12.51
CA ARG A 204 -14.95 -10.82 11.73
C ARG A 204 -15.37 -10.19 10.41
N ILE A 205 -15.58 -8.87 10.33
CA ILE A 205 -15.88 -8.20 9.06
C ILE A 205 -14.72 -8.39 8.08
N LEU A 206 -13.46 -8.25 8.53
CA LEU A 206 -12.29 -8.50 7.70
C LEU A 206 -12.26 -9.96 7.18
N ALA A 207 -12.52 -10.93 8.06
CA ALA A 207 -12.47 -12.35 7.74
C ALA A 207 -13.67 -12.92 6.98
N ILE A 208 -14.79 -12.19 6.86
CA ILE A 208 -16.06 -12.73 6.32
C ILE A 208 -16.59 -11.88 5.15
N CYS A 209 -16.42 -10.56 5.17
CA CYS A 209 -16.98 -9.66 4.17
C CYS A 209 -16.05 -9.51 2.95
N HIS A 210 -15.86 -10.58 2.17
CA HIS A 210 -15.03 -10.61 0.95
C HIS A 210 -15.57 -11.67 -0.04
N THR A 211 -14.96 -11.78 -1.23
CA THR A 211 -15.25 -12.85 -2.22
C THR A 211 -14.09 -13.84 -2.42
N ALA A 212 -12.95 -13.59 -1.77
CA ALA A 212 -11.74 -14.42 -1.89
C ALA A 212 -11.94 -15.92 -1.63
N ILE A 213 -11.05 -16.71 -2.24
CA ILE A 213 -10.95 -18.17 -2.13
C ILE A 213 -9.66 -18.50 -1.36
N PRO A 214 -9.72 -19.37 -0.33
CA PRO A 214 -8.54 -19.78 0.42
C PRO A 214 -7.87 -20.98 -0.25
N GLU A 215 -6.55 -20.96 -0.34
CA GLU A 215 -5.72 -22.04 -0.83
C GLU A 215 -4.75 -22.50 0.26
N LEU A 216 -4.75 -23.79 0.58
CA LEU A 216 -3.88 -24.33 1.62
C LEU A 216 -2.47 -24.55 1.06
N ILE A 217 -1.49 -23.89 1.65
CA ILE A 217 -0.08 -24.11 1.35
C ILE A 217 0.37 -25.33 2.17
N GLU A 218 0.48 -26.50 1.52
CA GLU A 218 0.79 -27.77 2.19
C GLU A 218 2.11 -27.73 2.98
N GLU A 219 3.08 -26.95 2.51
CA GLU A 219 4.42 -26.82 3.11
C GLU A 219 4.41 -26.13 4.47
N THR A 220 3.54 -25.14 4.65
CA THR A 220 3.47 -24.32 5.88
C THR A 220 2.24 -24.63 6.73
N GLY A 221 1.22 -25.27 6.14
CA GLY A 221 -0.11 -25.44 6.74
C GLY A 221 -0.91 -24.15 6.85
N SER A 222 -0.44 -23.05 6.26
CA SER A 222 -1.11 -21.74 6.23
C SER A 222 -1.92 -21.55 4.94
N PHE A 223 -2.86 -20.59 4.94
CA PHE A 223 -3.65 -20.27 3.75
C PHE A 223 -3.08 -19.07 2.99
N SER A 224 -2.93 -19.20 1.66
CA SER A 224 -2.94 -18.07 0.72
C SER A 224 -4.38 -17.74 0.33
N TYR A 225 -4.60 -16.52 -0.14
CA TYR A 225 -5.93 -16.01 -0.51
C TYR A 225 -5.93 -15.47 -1.93
N GLU A 226 -6.65 -16.14 -2.82
CA GLU A 226 -6.94 -15.60 -4.15
C GLU A 226 -8.15 -14.66 -4.06
N ALA A 227 -7.95 -13.37 -4.34
CA ALA A 227 -8.97 -12.35 -4.22
C ALA A 227 -9.13 -11.53 -5.50
N GLU A 228 -10.35 -11.04 -5.76
CA GLU A 228 -10.66 -10.19 -6.91
C GLU A 228 -10.01 -8.80 -6.82
N SER A 229 -9.63 -8.38 -5.62
CA SER A 229 -8.84 -7.17 -5.40
C SER A 229 -7.77 -7.40 -4.34
N PRO A 230 -6.59 -6.76 -4.48
CA PRO A 230 -5.50 -6.91 -3.53
C PRO A 230 -5.85 -6.37 -2.14
N ASP A 231 -6.78 -5.40 -2.07
CA ASP A 231 -7.30 -4.86 -0.80
C ASP A 231 -7.99 -5.96 0.04
N GLU A 232 -8.75 -6.87 -0.59
CA GLU A 232 -9.37 -7.99 0.14
C GLU A 232 -8.35 -9.00 0.63
N GLY A 233 -7.34 -9.30 -0.18
CA GLY A 233 -6.23 -10.16 0.20
C GLY A 233 -5.51 -9.63 1.45
N ALA A 234 -5.18 -8.34 1.45
CA ALA A 234 -4.55 -7.66 2.59
C ALA A 234 -5.39 -7.76 3.88
N PHE A 235 -6.71 -7.60 3.78
CA PHE A 235 -7.61 -7.75 4.93
C PHE A 235 -7.67 -9.18 5.47
N LEU A 236 -7.61 -10.19 4.61
CA LEU A 236 -7.63 -11.59 5.03
C LEU A 236 -6.32 -12.00 5.69
N VAL A 237 -5.19 -11.55 5.14
CA VAL A 237 -3.88 -11.70 5.78
C VAL A 237 -3.92 -11.04 7.16
N ALA A 238 -4.40 -9.79 7.26
CA ALA A 238 -4.49 -9.10 8.53
C ALA A 238 -5.41 -9.81 9.54
N ALA A 239 -6.57 -10.30 9.09
CA ALA A 239 -7.48 -11.07 9.94
C ALA A 239 -6.81 -12.34 10.48
N ARG A 240 -6.12 -13.10 9.62
CA ARG A 240 -5.38 -14.32 9.99
C ARG A 240 -4.33 -14.04 11.06
N GLU A 241 -3.50 -13.01 10.87
CA GLU A 241 -2.45 -12.64 11.84
C GLU A 241 -3.04 -12.15 13.19
N LEU A 242 -4.23 -11.57 13.15
CA LEU A 242 -4.98 -11.19 14.36
C LEU A 242 -5.77 -12.36 14.99
N GLY A 243 -5.65 -13.56 14.42
CA GLY A 243 -6.22 -14.80 14.94
C GLY A 243 -7.59 -15.17 14.37
N PHE A 244 -7.99 -14.60 13.24
CA PHE A 244 -9.25 -14.86 12.53
C PHE A 244 -8.94 -15.40 11.13
N GLU A 245 -8.61 -16.68 11.06
CA GLU A 245 -8.15 -17.31 9.83
C GLU A 245 -9.35 -17.77 9.01
N PHE A 246 -9.55 -17.19 7.83
CA PHE A 246 -10.50 -17.70 6.85
C PHE A 246 -9.97 -19.00 6.22
N CYS A 247 -10.73 -20.09 6.32
CA CYS A 247 -10.24 -21.43 5.94
C CYS A 247 -10.94 -22.03 4.74
N LYS A 248 -12.25 -21.79 4.61
CA LYS A 248 -13.07 -22.43 3.58
C LYS A 248 -14.33 -21.63 3.30
N ARG A 249 -14.77 -21.66 2.06
CA ARG A 249 -16.07 -21.13 1.63
C ARG A 249 -16.82 -22.13 0.77
N THR A 250 -18.13 -22.19 0.96
CA THR A 250 -19.08 -22.84 0.07
C THR A 250 -20.07 -21.80 -0.45
N GLN A 251 -21.05 -22.24 -1.25
CA GLN A 251 -22.12 -21.34 -1.70
C GLN A 251 -23.03 -20.86 -0.55
N SER A 252 -23.06 -21.58 0.58
CA SER A 252 -23.98 -21.33 1.70
C SER A 252 -23.30 -21.09 3.04
N SER A 253 -21.98 -21.25 3.15
CA SER A 253 -21.26 -21.17 4.43
C SER A 253 -19.85 -20.62 4.25
N ILE A 254 -19.36 -19.92 5.27
CA ILE A 254 -17.99 -19.44 5.43
C ILE A 254 -17.45 -20.02 6.73
N PHE A 255 -16.24 -20.57 6.70
CA PHE A 255 -15.59 -21.20 7.85
C PHE A 255 -14.37 -20.37 8.25
N VAL A 256 -14.34 -19.92 9.51
CA VAL A 256 -13.24 -19.15 10.09
C VAL A 256 -12.74 -19.85 11.34
N ARG A 257 -11.42 -20.03 11.45
CA ARG A 257 -10.76 -20.47 12.66
C ARG A 257 -10.43 -19.24 13.52
N GLU A 258 -11.14 -19.09 14.63
CA GLU A 258 -10.94 -18.00 15.58
C GLU A 258 -10.07 -18.45 16.75
N ARG A 259 -8.99 -17.72 17.01
CA ARG A 259 -8.12 -17.96 18.15
C ARG A 259 -8.78 -17.46 19.42
N HIS A 260 -9.06 -18.37 20.34
CA HIS A 260 -9.63 -18.03 21.63
C HIS A 260 -8.65 -17.19 22.46
N PRO A 261 -9.04 -16.01 22.99
CA PRO A 261 -8.09 -15.09 23.63
C PRO A 261 -7.36 -15.66 24.86
N ILE A 262 -8.04 -16.50 25.64
CA ILE A 262 -7.50 -17.07 26.89
C ILE A 262 -6.76 -18.39 26.66
N SER A 263 -7.46 -19.43 26.14
CA SER A 263 -6.85 -20.74 25.91
C SER A 263 -5.81 -20.76 24.79
N LYS A 264 -5.81 -19.75 23.90
CA LYS A 264 -4.99 -19.68 22.67
C LYS A 264 -5.27 -20.79 21.67
N GLU A 265 -6.28 -21.62 21.91
CA GLU A 265 -6.73 -22.65 21.00
C GLU A 265 -7.59 -22.05 19.89
N TYR A 266 -7.57 -22.68 18.72
CA TYR A 266 -8.42 -22.29 17.60
C TYR A 266 -9.76 -22.99 17.68
N VAL A 267 -10.83 -22.23 17.50
CA VAL A 267 -12.20 -22.73 17.38
C VAL A 267 -12.66 -22.47 15.95
N GLU A 268 -13.00 -23.53 15.22
CA GLU A 268 -13.64 -23.40 13.92
C GLU A 268 -15.10 -22.95 14.12
N ARG A 269 -15.50 -21.92 13.39
CA ARG A 269 -16.87 -21.40 13.39
C ARG A 269 -17.46 -21.43 12.00
N GLU A 270 -18.69 -21.91 11.90
CA GLU A 270 -19.47 -21.84 10.66
C GLU A 270 -20.38 -20.61 10.65
N PHE A 271 -20.25 -19.77 9.62
CA PHE A 271 -21.16 -18.68 9.33
C PHE A 271 -21.99 -19.04 8.09
N LYS A 272 -23.31 -19.22 8.27
CA LYS A 272 -24.21 -19.49 7.14
C LYS A 272 -24.38 -18.22 6.32
N LEU A 273 -23.93 -18.24 5.08
CA LEU A 273 -24.06 -17.14 4.12
C LEU A 273 -25.50 -17.08 3.59
N LEU A 274 -26.23 -16.05 4.02
CA LEU A 274 -27.60 -15.83 3.59
C LEU A 274 -27.66 -15.05 2.28
N ASN A 275 -26.93 -13.94 2.19
CA ASN A 275 -26.79 -13.16 0.96
C ASN A 275 -25.41 -12.53 0.87
N LEU A 276 -24.89 -12.48 -0.35
CA LEU A 276 -23.72 -11.72 -0.74
C LEU A 276 -24.18 -10.57 -1.63
N LEU A 277 -23.80 -9.34 -1.28
CA LEU A 277 -24.10 -8.13 -2.03
C LEU A 277 -22.79 -7.52 -2.52
N ASP A 278 -22.37 -7.93 -3.71
CA ASP A 278 -21.06 -7.63 -4.29
C ASP A 278 -20.74 -6.13 -4.39
N PHE A 279 -19.44 -5.85 -4.41
CA PHE A 279 -18.96 -4.52 -4.71
C PHE A 279 -19.36 -4.14 -6.14
N THR A 280 -19.86 -2.91 -6.32
CA THR A 280 -20.04 -2.32 -7.64
C THR A 280 -19.61 -0.86 -7.61
N SER A 281 -19.14 -0.33 -8.74
CA SER A 281 -18.71 1.08 -8.83
C SER A 281 -19.84 2.06 -8.50
N LYS A 282 -21.10 1.66 -8.66
CA LYS A 282 -22.29 2.44 -8.27
C LYS A 282 -22.52 2.42 -6.76
N ARG A 283 -22.40 1.25 -6.12
CA ARG A 283 -22.65 1.09 -4.67
C ARG A 283 -21.47 1.52 -3.82
N LYS A 284 -20.24 1.40 -4.33
CA LYS A 284 -18.96 1.71 -3.65
C LYS A 284 -18.82 1.05 -2.27
N ARG A 285 -19.45 -0.12 -2.10
CA ARG A 285 -19.43 -0.94 -0.89
C ARG A 285 -19.79 -2.39 -1.23
N MET A 286 -19.30 -3.31 -0.40
CA MET A 286 -19.69 -4.71 -0.35
C MET A 286 -20.45 -4.97 0.95
N SER A 287 -21.38 -5.92 0.92
CA SER A 287 -22.03 -6.39 2.15
C SER A 287 -22.26 -7.90 2.12
N VAL A 288 -22.17 -8.53 3.28
CA VAL A 288 -22.55 -9.94 3.49
C VAL A 288 -23.59 -10.00 4.60
N ILE A 289 -24.59 -10.86 4.41
CA ILE A 289 -25.57 -11.20 5.45
C ILE A 289 -25.29 -12.64 5.85
N VAL A 290 -25.00 -12.84 7.13
CA VAL A 290 -24.63 -14.14 7.68
C VAL A 290 -25.48 -14.49 8.90
N ARG A 291 -25.71 -15.78 9.11
CA ARG A 291 -26.33 -16.32 10.33
C ARG A 291 -25.30 -17.11 11.12
N TYR A 292 -25.19 -16.79 12.40
CA TYR A 292 -24.34 -17.47 13.37
C TYR A 292 -24.95 -18.80 13.81
N GLU A 293 -24.16 -19.65 14.47
CA GLU A 293 -24.61 -20.93 15.02
C GLU A 293 -25.72 -20.79 16.06
N ASP A 294 -25.72 -19.68 16.82
CA ASP A 294 -26.76 -19.34 17.80
C ASP A 294 -28.05 -18.76 17.18
N GLY A 295 -28.10 -18.67 15.84
CA GLY A 295 -29.24 -18.16 15.09
C GLY A 295 -29.27 -16.65 14.88
N GLN A 296 -28.33 -15.89 15.46
CA GLN A 296 -28.27 -14.44 15.23
C GLN A 296 -27.90 -14.12 13.78
N ILE A 297 -28.58 -13.13 13.19
CA ILE A 297 -28.27 -12.63 11.84
C ILE A 297 -27.53 -11.31 11.93
N PHE A 298 -26.43 -11.21 11.20
CA PHE A 298 -25.65 -9.99 11.05
C PHE A 298 -25.53 -9.61 9.57
N LEU A 299 -25.65 -8.32 9.30
CA LEU A 299 -25.17 -7.69 8.08
C LEU A 299 -23.83 -7.05 8.37
N PHE A 300 -22.82 -7.44 7.63
CA PHE A 300 -21.50 -6.81 7.61
C PHE A 300 -21.32 -6.03 6.32
N CYS A 301 -20.67 -4.88 6.42
CA CYS A 301 -20.47 -3.99 5.29
C CYS A 301 -19.09 -3.35 5.35
N LYS A 302 -18.41 -3.31 4.18
CA LYS A 302 -17.18 -2.54 3.97
C LYS A 302 -17.31 -1.67 2.73
N GLY A 303 -16.79 -0.44 2.77
CA GLY A 303 -16.87 0.46 1.64
C GLY A 303 -16.25 1.83 1.89
N ALA A 304 -16.45 2.74 0.94
CA ALA A 304 -15.99 4.12 1.09
C ALA A 304 -16.61 4.78 2.34
N ASP A 305 -15.81 5.57 3.03
CA ASP A 305 -16.14 6.33 4.23
C ASP A 305 -17.47 7.11 4.08
N SER A 306 -17.60 7.93 3.04
CA SER A 306 -18.81 8.72 2.80
C SER A 306 -20.06 7.85 2.62
N ILE A 307 -19.91 6.69 1.99
CA ILE A 307 -20.99 5.77 1.66
C ILE A 307 -21.49 5.03 2.92
N ILE A 308 -20.56 4.68 3.82
CA ILE A 308 -20.88 4.03 5.08
C ILE A 308 -21.46 5.06 6.06
N PHE A 309 -20.87 6.25 6.16
CA PHE A 309 -21.32 7.31 7.07
C PHE A 309 -22.74 7.80 6.80
N ASP A 310 -23.17 7.83 5.53
CA ASP A 310 -24.55 8.13 5.13
C ASP A 310 -25.59 7.08 5.58
N ARG A 311 -25.13 5.94 6.10
CA ARG A 311 -25.96 4.79 6.45
C ARG A 311 -25.94 4.45 7.92
N LEU A 312 -25.13 5.16 8.70
CA LEU A 312 -25.09 5.02 10.15
C LEU A 312 -26.40 5.51 10.77
N SER A 313 -26.87 4.78 11.77
CA SER A 313 -27.95 5.24 12.63
C SER A 313 -27.47 6.39 13.52
N LYS A 314 -28.42 7.15 14.09
CA LYS A 314 -28.10 8.24 15.03
C LYS A 314 -27.35 7.76 16.28
N GLN A 315 -27.54 6.49 16.67
CA GLN A 315 -26.83 5.86 17.78
C GLN A 315 -25.52 5.20 17.33
N GLY A 316 -25.46 4.75 16.07
CA GLY A 316 -24.28 4.16 15.44
C GLY A 316 -23.23 5.18 15.00
N SER A 317 -23.42 6.48 15.27
CA SER A 317 -22.46 7.53 14.96
C SER A 317 -21.54 7.90 16.12
N MET A 318 -21.49 7.09 17.20
CA MET A 318 -20.66 7.35 18.39
C MET A 318 -19.20 7.64 18.02
N PHE A 319 -18.61 6.82 17.17
CA PHE A 319 -17.21 6.97 16.76
C PHE A 319 -17.03 7.84 15.51
N LYS A 320 -18.11 8.37 14.92
CA LYS A 320 -18.07 9.00 13.59
C LYS A 320 -17.05 10.12 13.49
N GLU A 321 -17.01 11.02 14.47
CA GLU A 321 -16.10 12.17 14.45
C GLU A 321 -14.63 11.73 14.57
N ALA A 322 -14.33 10.88 15.56
CA ALA A 322 -12.98 10.35 15.76
C ALA A 322 -12.50 9.53 14.54
N THR A 323 -13.36 8.66 14.01
CA THR A 323 -13.06 7.86 12.81
C THR A 323 -12.86 8.76 11.59
N THR A 324 -13.66 9.82 11.42
CA THR A 324 -13.48 10.78 10.31
C THR A 324 -12.11 11.44 10.38
N ARG A 325 -11.67 11.85 11.57
CA ARG A 325 -10.35 12.45 11.76
C ARG A 325 -9.24 11.46 11.37
N HIS A 326 -9.27 10.23 11.86
CA HIS A 326 -8.24 9.23 11.53
C HIS A 326 -8.25 8.85 10.05
N LEU A 327 -9.43 8.75 9.41
CA LEU A 327 -9.50 8.48 7.97
C LEU A 327 -8.85 9.60 7.14
N ASN A 328 -9.04 10.86 7.54
CA ASN A 328 -8.37 11.99 6.89
C ASN A 328 -6.85 11.93 7.10
N GLU A 329 -6.38 11.69 8.32
CA GLU A 329 -4.95 11.56 8.65
C GLU A 329 -4.30 10.42 7.83
N TYR A 330 -4.96 9.27 7.72
CA TYR A 330 -4.48 8.14 6.93
C TYR A 330 -4.50 8.45 5.43
N GLY A 331 -5.51 9.18 4.93
CA GLY A 331 -5.56 9.64 3.55
C GLY A 331 -4.44 10.62 3.21
N GLU A 332 -4.12 11.55 4.12
CA GLU A 332 -2.98 12.47 4.00
C GLU A 332 -1.64 11.74 4.00
N ALA A 333 -1.52 10.64 4.75
CA ALA A 333 -0.37 9.73 4.72
C ALA A 333 -0.30 8.84 3.46
N GLY A 334 -1.23 8.99 2.51
CA GLY A 334 -1.27 8.24 1.25
C GLY A 334 -1.85 6.83 1.37
N LEU A 335 -2.48 6.49 2.50
CA LEU A 335 -3.09 5.18 2.72
C LEU A 335 -4.46 5.10 2.05
N ARG A 336 -4.79 3.91 1.54
CA ARG A 336 -6.16 3.62 1.11
C ARG A 336 -7.01 3.30 2.33
N THR A 337 -8.08 4.06 2.51
CA THR A 337 -8.96 3.93 3.68
C THR A 337 -10.32 3.34 3.31
N LEU A 338 -10.84 2.46 4.16
CA LEU A 338 -12.20 1.94 4.08
C LEU A 338 -12.89 2.05 5.44
N ALA A 339 -14.19 2.28 5.42
CA ALA A 339 -15.03 2.22 6.61
C ALA A 339 -15.75 0.87 6.66
N LEU A 340 -15.84 0.33 7.87
CA LEU A 340 -16.58 -0.90 8.18
C LEU A 340 -17.82 -0.54 8.98
N ALA A 341 -18.86 -1.34 8.84
CA ALA A 341 -20.07 -1.20 9.65
C ALA A 341 -20.81 -2.53 9.75
N TYR A 342 -21.60 -2.67 10.80
CA TYR A 342 -22.45 -3.84 11.01
C TYR A 342 -23.87 -3.45 11.41
N LYS A 343 -24.79 -4.42 11.26
CA LYS A 343 -26.13 -4.35 11.83
C LYS A 343 -26.56 -5.75 12.25
N LYS A 344 -27.04 -5.89 13.49
CA LYS A 344 -27.79 -7.07 13.92
C LYS A 344 -29.21 -6.98 13.35
N ILE A 345 -29.67 -8.06 12.72
CA ILE A 345 -30.95 -8.11 12.02
C ILE A 345 -31.85 -9.13 12.73
N GLU A 346 -33.12 -8.78 12.93
CA GLU A 346 -34.12 -9.71 13.41
C GLU A 346 -34.61 -10.64 12.30
N GLU A 347 -34.94 -11.90 12.63
CA GLU A 347 -35.37 -12.92 11.66
C GLU A 347 -36.56 -12.47 10.80
N ALA A 348 -37.53 -11.77 11.39
CA ALA A 348 -38.68 -11.23 10.67
C ALA A 348 -38.28 -10.11 9.70
N GLU A 349 -37.36 -9.22 10.12
CA GLU A 349 -36.84 -8.14 9.27
C GLU A 349 -36.04 -8.71 8.09
N TYR A 350 -35.21 -9.72 8.34
CA TYR A 350 -34.46 -10.42 7.29
C TYR A 350 -35.41 -11.13 6.31
N SER A 351 -36.38 -11.90 6.83
CA SER A 351 -37.30 -12.69 6.01
C SER A 351 -38.13 -11.81 5.06
N ALA A 352 -38.69 -10.71 5.56
CA ALA A 352 -39.43 -9.73 4.75
C ALA A 352 -38.54 -9.11 3.66
N TRP A 353 -37.31 -8.70 4.02
CA TRP A 353 -36.38 -8.15 3.05
C TRP A 353 -35.96 -9.18 1.99
N ASN A 354 -35.69 -10.42 2.38
CA ASN A 354 -35.21 -11.46 1.48
C ASN A 354 -36.31 -11.89 0.49
N GLU A 355 -37.59 -11.91 0.90
CA GLU A 355 -38.70 -12.15 -0.02
C GLU A 355 -38.74 -11.09 -1.14
N GLU A 356 -38.62 -9.81 -0.78
CA GLU A 356 -38.56 -8.73 -1.76
C GLU A 356 -37.30 -8.79 -2.61
N PHE A 357 -36.15 -9.12 -2.02
CA PHE A 357 -34.89 -9.24 -2.73
C PHE A 357 -34.92 -10.37 -3.77
N LEU A 358 -35.47 -11.54 -3.40
CA LEU A 358 -35.67 -12.66 -4.32
C LEU A 358 -36.63 -12.30 -5.44
N ARG A 359 -37.73 -11.60 -5.13
CA ARG A 359 -38.69 -11.10 -6.13
C ARG A 359 -38.02 -10.16 -7.13
N ALA A 360 -37.15 -9.27 -6.67
CA ALA A 360 -36.36 -8.41 -7.55
C ALA A 360 -35.35 -9.22 -8.38
N LYS A 361 -34.69 -10.22 -7.78
CA LYS A 361 -33.69 -11.07 -8.45
C LYS A 361 -34.29 -11.93 -9.58
N THR A 362 -35.53 -12.41 -9.41
CA THR A 362 -36.25 -13.22 -10.41
C THR A 362 -37.02 -12.39 -11.44
N SER A 363 -37.11 -11.07 -11.27
CA SER A 363 -37.75 -10.18 -12.24
C SER A 363 -37.00 -10.18 -13.58
N ILE A 364 -37.75 -10.20 -14.68
CA ILE A 364 -37.21 -10.20 -16.05
C ILE A 364 -37.57 -8.84 -16.68
N GLY A 365 -36.56 -8.02 -17.01
CA GLY A 365 -36.74 -6.69 -17.60
C GLY A 365 -35.55 -5.76 -17.37
N GLY A 366 -35.54 -4.60 -18.04
CA GLY A 366 -34.47 -3.59 -17.91
C GLY A 366 -34.36 -2.96 -16.52
N ASP A 367 -35.45 -2.97 -15.74
CA ASP A 367 -35.51 -2.39 -14.40
C ASP A 367 -34.95 -3.30 -13.29
N ARG A 368 -34.53 -4.54 -13.64
CA ARG A 368 -34.01 -5.53 -12.67
C ARG A 368 -32.83 -4.98 -11.87
N GLU A 369 -31.89 -4.34 -12.54
CA GLU A 369 -30.69 -3.79 -11.90
C GLU A 369 -31.06 -2.66 -10.94
N THR A 370 -31.95 -1.76 -11.36
CA THR A 370 -32.47 -0.65 -10.55
C THR A 370 -33.23 -1.13 -9.32
N MET A 371 -34.06 -2.17 -9.46
CA MET A 371 -34.79 -2.77 -8.35
C MET A 371 -33.84 -3.43 -7.33
N LEU A 372 -32.84 -4.17 -7.81
CA LEU A 372 -31.81 -4.77 -6.96
C LEU A 372 -30.99 -3.68 -6.24
N GLU A 373 -30.57 -2.62 -6.94
CA GLU A 373 -29.86 -1.50 -6.32
C GLU A 373 -30.68 -0.83 -5.21
N HIS A 374 -31.97 -0.61 -5.44
CA HIS A 374 -32.84 -0.02 -4.43
C HIS A 374 -33.01 -0.96 -3.22
N ARG A 375 -33.06 -2.28 -3.43
CA ARG A 375 -33.20 -3.28 -2.34
C ARG A 375 -31.90 -3.61 -1.60
N THR A 376 -30.75 -3.48 -2.24
CA THR A 376 -29.43 -3.58 -1.58
C THR A 376 -29.08 -2.37 -0.71
N ASN A 377 -29.92 -1.33 -0.73
CA ASN A 377 -29.96 -0.30 0.29
C ASN A 377 -30.78 -0.76 1.50
N TYR A 378 -30.39 -1.87 2.13
CA TYR A 378 -30.93 -2.29 3.42
C TYR A 378 -30.94 -1.07 4.35
N LYS A 379 -32.15 -0.64 4.76
CA LYS A 379 -32.51 0.64 5.40
C LYS A 379 -31.33 1.61 5.65
N LYS A 380 -31.24 2.69 4.87
CA LYS A 380 -30.36 3.83 5.18
C LYS A 380 -30.59 4.26 6.64
N GLY A 381 -29.52 4.48 7.40
CA GLY A 381 -29.58 4.98 8.77
C GLY A 381 -29.77 3.90 9.84
N CYS A 382 -29.38 2.65 9.57
CA CYS A 382 -29.52 1.54 10.52
C CYS A 382 -28.21 0.82 10.83
N LEU A 383 -27.09 1.23 10.23
CA LEU A 383 -25.79 0.63 10.50
C LEU A 383 -25.18 1.21 11.79
N SER A 384 -24.31 0.44 12.42
CA SER A 384 -23.41 0.87 13.49
C SER A 384 -21.97 0.83 12.97
N ALA A 385 -21.22 1.91 13.20
CA ALA A 385 -19.80 2.03 12.85
C ALA A 385 -18.91 1.43 13.93
#